data_AF-A0A5J4FWA4-F1
#
_entry.id   AF-A0A5J4FWA4-F1
#
_cell.length_a   1.000
_cell.length_b   1.000
_cell.length_c   1.000
_cell.angle_alpha   90.00
_cell.angle_beta   90.00
_cell.angle_gamma   90.00
#
_symmetry.space_group_name_H-M   'P 1'
#
loop_
_entity.id
_entity.type
_entity.pdbx_description
1 polymer ?
#
loop_
_entity_poly.entity_id
_entity_poly.type
_entity_poly.pdbx_seq_one_letter_code
_entity_poly.pdbx_strand_id
1 'polypeptide(L)'
;MNYTRLETVKQLNWEFSNIENLYKSNCVNWKGKTKDTYELFTEIISNEIIQKKHLFEELSTVTRLASYQTDNHSKFKIDNNSNRDEEKFAKRITGLKLDGLGLIKDYQVPIKNSREDKGLGKIDLISFNEESLTLYLIELKNEGNKETLLRASLESYTYFKIIDKDKLIIDFFNARNIQVNKINVKSAVLVTPKCTAHKELIEVNLGERPKFKALANFLDIDFFSVEISTNKFIF
;
A
#
# COMPACT_ATOMS: atom_id res chain seq x y z
N MET A 1 6.73 -23.23 0.79
CA MET A 1 6.09 -23.42 -0.53
C MET A 1 7.04 -24.22 -1.39
N ASN A 2 6.54 -25.07 -2.30
CA ASN A 2 7.38 -26.01 -3.06
C ASN A 2 7.19 -25.85 -4.58
N TYR A 3 7.33 -24.62 -5.06
CA TYR A 3 7.23 -24.27 -6.49
C TYR A 3 8.62 -24.12 -7.12
N THR A 4 8.75 -24.54 -8.37
CA THR A 4 9.89 -24.24 -9.24
C THR A 4 9.84 -22.80 -9.75
N ARG A 5 10.95 -22.32 -10.32
CA ARG A 5 10.97 -21.07 -11.08
C ARG A 5 9.93 -21.06 -12.19
N LEU A 6 9.85 -22.14 -12.97
CA LEU A 6 8.92 -22.24 -14.09
C LEU A 6 7.44 -22.22 -13.63
N GLU A 7 7.11 -22.94 -12.56
CA GLU A 7 5.77 -22.93 -11.96
C GLU A 7 5.40 -21.52 -11.45
N THR A 8 6.35 -20.80 -10.87
CA THR A 8 6.15 -19.42 -10.39
C THR A 8 5.77 -18.47 -11.53
N VAL A 9 6.55 -18.48 -12.62
CA VAL A 9 6.29 -17.64 -13.79
C VAL A 9 4.95 -18.01 -14.44
N LYS A 10 4.65 -19.31 -14.57
CA LYS A 10 3.37 -19.77 -15.10
C LYS A 10 2.20 -19.28 -14.26
N GLN A 11 2.29 -19.38 -12.93
CA GLN A 11 1.26 -18.88 -12.04
C GLN A 11 1.03 -17.38 -12.19
N LEU A 12 2.09 -16.59 -12.15
CA LEU A 12 1.97 -15.15 -12.36
C LEU A 12 1.35 -14.80 -13.73
N ASN A 13 1.74 -15.51 -14.79
CA ASN A 13 1.22 -15.25 -16.14
C ASN A 13 -0.29 -15.46 -16.25
N TRP A 14 -0.87 -16.41 -15.52
CA TRP A 14 -2.33 -16.56 -15.47
C TRP A 14 -3.02 -15.36 -14.80
N GLU A 15 -2.40 -14.80 -13.75
CA GLU A 15 -2.94 -13.67 -12.99
C GLU A 15 -2.92 -12.35 -13.78
N PHE A 16 -2.04 -12.22 -14.79
CA PHE A 16 -2.02 -11.02 -15.65
C PHE A 16 -3.31 -10.81 -16.44
N SER A 17 -4.14 -11.85 -16.63
CA SER A 17 -5.48 -11.70 -17.23
C SER A 17 -6.44 -10.86 -16.37
N ASN A 18 -6.10 -10.64 -15.09
CA ASN A 18 -6.89 -9.87 -14.14
C ASN A 18 -5.99 -8.89 -13.37
N ILE A 19 -5.36 -7.96 -14.10
CA ILE A 19 -4.35 -7.04 -13.58
C ILE A 19 -4.86 -6.19 -12.40
N GLU A 20 -6.13 -5.79 -12.42
CA GLU A 20 -6.80 -5.06 -11.33
C GLU A 20 -6.83 -5.81 -9.99
N ASN A 21 -6.71 -7.14 -10.02
CA ASN A 21 -6.71 -8.00 -8.84
C ASN A 21 -5.37 -8.71 -8.61
N LEU A 22 -4.31 -8.38 -9.37
CA LEU A 22 -3.00 -9.04 -9.25
C LEU A 22 -2.45 -9.02 -7.81
N TYR A 23 -2.67 -7.91 -7.09
CA TYR A 23 -2.22 -7.78 -5.70
C TYR A 23 -2.91 -8.76 -4.73
N LYS A 24 -4.04 -9.34 -5.12
CA LYS A 24 -4.78 -10.36 -4.35
C LYS A 24 -4.33 -11.78 -4.69
N SER A 25 -3.64 -11.97 -5.80
CA SER A 25 -3.21 -13.28 -6.26
C SER A 25 -2.26 -13.91 -5.23
N ASN A 26 -2.44 -15.20 -4.95
CA ASN A 26 -1.65 -15.88 -3.93
C ASN A 26 -0.15 -15.82 -4.22
N CYS A 27 0.23 -15.88 -5.50
CA CYS A 27 1.62 -15.92 -5.95
C CYS A 27 2.42 -14.67 -5.54
N VAL A 28 1.82 -13.48 -5.55
CA VAL A 28 2.51 -12.24 -5.15
C VAL A 28 2.74 -12.14 -3.64
N ASN A 29 2.13 -13.04 -2.85
CA ASN A 29 2.35 -13.14 -1.40
C ASN A 29 3.23 -14.34 -1.00
N TRP A 30 3.85 -15.01 -1.97
CA TRP A 30 4.74 -16.13 -1.68
C TRP A 30 6.04 -15.69 -1.03
N LYS A 31 6.50 -16.53 -0.09
CA LYS A 31 7.69 -16.27 0.73
C LYS A 31 8.74 -17.34 0.49
N GLY A 32 9.99 -16.94 0.61
CA GLY A 32 11.15 -17.83 0.46
C GLY A 32 11.55 -18.01 -1.01
N LYS A 33 12.06 -19.20 -1.32
CA LYS A 33 12.77 -19.48 -2.57
C LYS A 33 12.15 -20.64 -3.33
N THR A 34 12.38 -20.68 -4.64
CA THR A 34 12.06 -21.83 -5.48
C THR A 34 12.83 -23.08 -5.06
N LYS A 35 12.26 -24.25 -5.32
CA LYS A 35 12.88 -25.54 -4.96
C LYS A 35 14.03 -25.97 -5.87
N ASP A 36 14.06 -25.45 -7.09
CA ASP A 36 14.98 -25.86 -8.17
C ASP A 36 16.14 -24.88 -8.35
N THR A 37 15.87 -23.58 -8.38
CA THR A 37 16.91 -22.55 -8.62
C THR A 37 17.33 -21.80 -7.35
N TYR A 38 16.60 -21.98 -6.24
CA TYR A 38 16.78 -21.24 -4.99
C TYR A 38 16.70 -19.71 -5.15
N GLU A 39 16.06 -19.22 -6.21
CA GLU A 39 15.74 -17.81 -6.41
C GLU A 39 14.56 -17.41 -5.52
N LEU A 40 14.57 -16.17 -5.00
CA LEU A 40 13.45 -15.63 -4.24
C LEU A 40 12.21 -15.51 -5.13
N PHE A 41 11.04 -15.95 -4.65
CA PHE A 41 9.78 -15.78 -5.40
C PHE A 41 9.53 -14.31 -5.74
N THR A 42 9.78 -13.40 -4.79
CA THR A 42 9.67 -11.94 -4.98
C THR A 42 10.55 -11.43 -6.13
N GLU A 43 11.77 -11.95 -6.28
CA GLU A 43 12.68 -11.50 -7.35
C GLU A 43 12.24 -11.98 -8.73
N ILE A 44 11.79 -13.24 -8.83
CA ILE A 44 11.23 -13.80 -10.06
C ILE A 44 10.00 -12.99 -10.47
N ILE A 45 9.04 -12.84 -9.56
CA ILE A 45 7.77 -12.16 -9.85
C ILE A 45 8.02 -10.70 -10.21
N SER A 46 8.90 -10.01 -9.48
CA SER A 46 9.21 -8.60 -9.78
C SER A 46 9.80 -8.43 -11.19
N ASN A 47 10.70 -9.32 -11.59
CA ASN A 47 11.29 -9.29 -12.92
C ASN A 47 10.25 -9.48 -14.03
N GLU A 48 9.31 -10.42 -13.86
CA GLU A 48 8.24 -10.66 -14.84
C GLU A 48 7.24 -9.48 -14.88
N ILE A 49 6.87 -8.91 -13.74
CA ILE A 49 5.97 -7.73 -13.69
C ILE A 49 6.58 -6.54 -14.44
N ILE A 50 7.89 -6.28 -14.29
CA ILE A 50 8.57 -5.21 -15.02
C ILE A 50 8.43 -5.40 -16.54
N GLN A 51 8.51 -6.63 -17.05
CA GLN A 51 8.34 -6.92 -18.48
C GLN A 51 6.91 -6.73 -18.97
N LYS A 52 5.92 -6.80 -18.07
CA LYS A 52 4.48 -6.67 -18.37
C LYS A 52 3.86 -5.39 -17.82
N LYS A 53 4.69 -4.38 -17.53
CA LYS A 53 4.28 -3.13 -16.90
C LYS A 53 3.19 -2.34 -17.63
N HIS A 54 3.10 -2.48 -18.96
CA HIS A 54 2.07 -1.82 -19.77
C HIS A 54 0.64 -2.23 -19.37
N LEU A 55 0.46 -3.41 -18.76
CA LEU A 55 -0.87 -3.87 -18.30
C LEU A 55 -1.48 -2.95 -17.23
N PHE A 56 -0.66 -2.23 -16.46
CA PHE A 56 -1.18 -1.26 -15.48
C PHE A 56 -1.76 0.00 -16.14
N GLU A 57 -1.50 0.23 -17.43
CA GLU A 57 -2.10 1.34 -18.19
C GLU A 57 -3.55 1.05 -18.56
N GLU A 58 -3.97 -0.22 -18.51
CA GLU A 58 -5.35 -0.67 -18.79
C GLU A 58 -6.31 -0.44 -17.61
N LEU A 59 -5.78 -0.11 -16.42
CA LEU A 59 -6.57 0.13 -15.22
C LEU A 59 -7.43 1.39 -15.37
N SER A 60 -8.74 1.21 -15.28
CA SER A 60 -9.70 2.32 -15.34
C SER A 60 -9.83 3.04 -14.02
N THR A 61 -9.97 4.37 -14.09
CA THR A 61 -10.21 5.20 -12.92
C THR A 61 -11.62 4.94 -12.35
N VAL A 62 -11.72 4.91 -11.03
CA VAL A 62 -12.95 4.78 -10.26
C VAL A 62 -13.16 6.08 -9.49
N THR A 63 -14.20 6.82 -9.88
CA THR A 63 -14.61 8.04 -9.20
C THR A 63 -15.74 7.74 -8.22
N ARG A 64 -15.47 7.93 -6.93
CA ARG A 64 -16.47 7.84 -5.87
C ARG A 64 -17.30 9.12 -5.82
N LEU A 65 -18.63 9.02 -5.82
CA LEU A 65 -19.51 10.20 -5.71
C LEU A 65 -19.48 10.81 -4.31
N ALA A 66 -19.48 9.97 -3.27
CA ALA A 66 -19.31 10.43 -1.89
C ALA A 66 -17.88 10.95 -1.66
N SER A 67 -17.69 11.79 -0.64
CA SER A 67 -16.36 12.26 -0.24
C SER A 67 -15.42 11.08 0.08
N TYR A 68 -14.15 11.22 -0.29
CA TYR A 68 -13.05 10.38 0.18
C TYR A 68 -12.67 10.71 1.62
N GLN A 69 -12.84 11.97 2.07
CA GLN A 69 -12.68 12.33 3.46
C GLN A 69 -13.91 11.89 4.25
N THR A 70 -13.72 11.04 5.27
CA THR A 70 -14.84 10.45 6.02
C THR A 70 -15.05 11.14 7.38
N ASP A 71 -16.14 11.92 7.50
CA ASP A 71 -16.42 12.78 8.66
C ASP A 71 -16.45 12.06 10.03
N ASN A 72 -16.81 10.77 10.03
CA ASN A 72 -17.00 9.96 11.24
C ASN A 72 -15.69 9.40 11.83
N HIS A 73 -14.54 9.59 11.18
CA HIS A 73 -13.24 9.21 11.73
C HIS A 73 -12.71 10.19 12.80
N SER A 74 -13.49 11.21 13.15
CA SER A 74 -13.21 12.09 14.28
C SER A 74 -13.70 11.56 15.64
N LYS A 75 -14.49 10.48 15.67
CA LYS A 75 -15.15 9.93 16.88
C LYS A 75 -14.96 8.42 17.06
N PHE A 76 -13.76 7.89 16.80
CA PHE A 76 -13.53 6.45 16.92
C PHE A 76 -13.35 6.00 18.38
N LYS A 77 -14.00 4.88 18.72
CA LYS A 77 -13.66 4.06 19.88
C LYS A 77 -12.77 2.91 19.42
N ILE A 78 -11.65 2.70 20.10
CA ILE A 78 -10.81 1.52 19.90
C ILE A 78 -11.42 0.39 20.72
N ASP A 79 -11.98 -0.61 20.05
CA ASP A 79 -12.37 -1.86 20.70
C ASP A 79 -11.13 -2.71 20.90
N ASN A 80 -10.64 -2.78 22.14
CA ASN A 80 -9.46 -3.57 22.48
C ASN A 80 -9.67 -5.09 22.30
N ASN A 81 -10.92 -5.56 22.27
CA ASN A 81 -11.25 -6.98 22.12
C ASN A 81 -11.30 -7.46 20.65
N SER A 82 -11.25 -6.52 19.70
CA SER A 82 -11.22 -6.85 18.26
C SER A 82 -9.87 -7.49 17.87
N ASN A 83 -9.84 -8.45 16.94
CA ASN A 83 -8.58 -8.99 16.42
C ASN A 83 -7.99 -8.17 15.26
N ARG A 84 -8.50 -6.96 15.01
CA ARG A 84 -8.08 -6.09 13.90
C ARG A 84 -6.94 -5.17 14.30
N ASP A 85 -5.78 -5.75 14.63
CA ASP A 85 -4.68 -4.98 15.22
C ASP A 85 -4.09 -3.93 14.27
N GLU A 86 -4.12 -4.17 12.96
CA GLU A 86 -3.72 -3.17 11.95
C GLU A 86 -4.68 -1.98 11.90
N GLU A 87 -6.00 -2.23 11.93
CA GLU A 87 -7.02 -1.17 12.00
C GLU A 87 -6.93 -0.36 13.31
N LYS A 88 -6.65 -1.03 14.44
CA LYS A 88 -6.41 -0.35 15.72
C LYS A 88 -5.17 0.54 15.65
N PHE A 89 -4.09 0.07 15.03
CA PHE A 89 -2.87 0.85 14.85
C PHE A 89 -3.13 2.07 13.97
N ALA A 90 -3.79 1.88 12.82
CA ALA A 90 -4.18 2.97 11.92
C ALA A 90 -4.97 4.08 12.66
N LYS A 91 -5.96 3.69 13.47
CA LYS A 91 -6.71 4.62 14.33
C LYS A 91 -5.81 5.39 15.31
N ARG A 92 -4.87 4.71 15.97
CA ARG A 92 -3.97 5.32 16.96
C ARG A 92 -3.05 6.38 16.35
N ILE A 93 -2.62 6.18 15.11
CA ILE A 93 -1.69 7.11 14.44
C ILE A 93 -2.38 8.20 13.63
N THR A 94 -3.70 8.09 13.42
CA THR A 94 -4.47 9.12 12.74
C THR A 94 -4.44 10.41 13.55
N GLY A 95 -4.14 11.53 12.89
CA GLY A 95 -3.93 12.83 13.53
C GLY A 95 -2.49 13.10 14.00
N LEU A 96 -1.59 12.10 13.96
CA LEU A 96 -0.17 12.31 14.25
C LEU A 96 0.57 12.80 13.00
N LYS A 97 1.63 13.59 13.21
CA LYS A 97 2.62 13.91 12.19
C LYS A 97 3.77 12.90 12.28
N LEU A 98 4.05 12.21 11.18
CA LEU A 98 5.17 11.27 11.07
C LEU A 98 6.23 11.84 10.13
N ASP A 99 7.50 11.60 10.45
CA ASP A 99 8.62 12.09 9.64
C ASP A 99 8.55 11.52 8.22
N GLY A 100 8.73 12.39 7.23
CA GLY A 100 8.61 12.05 5.80
C GLY A 100 7.17 11.90 5.28
N LEU A 101 6.25 11.35 6.09
CA LEU A 101 4.84 11.15 5.70
C LEU A 101 3.94 12.36 5.96
N GLY A 102 4.33 13.23 6.88
CA GLY A 102 3.52 14.36 7.33
C GLY A 102 2.33 13.93 8.20
N LEU A 103 1.23 14.69 8.14
CA LEU A 103 0.06 14.48 8.99
C LEU A 103 -0.80 13.34 8.43
N ILE A 104 -1.05 12.29 9.22
CA ILE A 104 -2.03 11.24 8.90
C ILE A 104 -3.44 11.85 8.99
N LYS A 105 -4.09 12.01 7.83
CA LYS A 105 -5.37 12.70 7.66
C LYS A 105 -6.58 11.80 7.90
N ASP A 106 -6.50 10.57 7.40
CA ASP A 106 -7.63 9.65 7.41
C ASP A 106 -7.12 8.19 7.37
N TYR A 107 -7.99 7.23 7.69
CA TYR A 107 -7.71 5.79 7.67
C TYR A 107 -8.86 5.02 7.04
N GLN A 108 -8.61 3.82 6.50
CA GLN A 108 -9.63 2.94 5.92
C GLN A 108 -10.56 3.67 4.92
N VAL A 109 -9.97 4.48 4.04
CA VAL A 109 -10.67 5.31 3.05
C VAL A 109 -11.22 4.43 1.92
N PRO A 110 -12.55 4.35 1.73
CA PRO A 110 -13.12 3.48 0.70
C PRO A 110 -12.86 4.00 -0.72
N ILE A 111 -12.43 3.09 -1.60
CA ILE A 111 -12.21 3.41 -3.02
C ILE A 111 -13.52 3.32 -3.81
N LYS A 112 -14.30 2.27 -3.55
CA LYS A 112 -15.55 2.00 -4.28
C LYS A 112 -16.53 3.17 -4.24
N ASN A 113 -17.23 3.37 -5.35
CA ASN A 113 -18.37 4.26 -5.45
C ASN A 113 -19.64 3.58 -4.93
N SER A 114 -19.91 2.35 -5.37
CA SER A 114 -21.13 1.61 -5.07
C SER A 114 -20.86 0.16 -4.62
N ARG A 115 -21.93 -0.62 -4.40
CA ARG A 115 -21.82 -2.06 -4.13
C ARG A 115 -21.50 -2.89 -5.37
N GLU A 116 -21.67 -2.30 -6.55
CA GLU A 116 -21.40 -2.94 -7.85
C GLU A 116 -19.91 -2.98 -8.16
N ASP A 117 -19.13 -2.06 -7.58
CA ASP A 117 -17.66 -2.05 -7.63
C ASP A 117 -17.07 -3.16 -6.75
N LYS A 118 -17.28 -4.41 -7.18
CA LYS A 118 -16.86 -5.60 -6.46
C LYS A 118 -15.34 -5.68 -6.43
N GLY A 119 -14.82 -6.16 -5.31
CA GLY A 119 -13.39 -6.37 -5.14
C GLY A 119 -12.59 -5.13 -4.77
N LEU A 120 -13.09 -3.91 -4.93
CA LEU A 120 -12.32 -2.74 -4.51
C LEU A 120 -12.19 -2.66 -2.98
N GLY A 121 -10.95 -2.50 -2.52
CA GLY A 121 -10.61 -2.40 -1.12
C GLY A 121 -10.77 -1.00 -0.55
N LYS A 122 -9.99 -0.73 0.49
CA LYS A 122 -9.88 0.57 1.16
C LYS A 122 -8.41 0.91 1.27
N ILE A 123 -8.08 2.18 1.15
CA ILE A 123 -6.74 2.67 1.43
C ILE A 123 -6.58 2.70 2.95
N ASP A 124 -5.53 2.07 3.48
CA ASP A 124 -5.37 1.95 4.93
C ASP A 124 -5.16 3.29 5.60
N LEU A 125 -4.34 4.17 5.02
CA LEU A 125 -4.07 5.51 5.53
C LEU A 125 -3.92 6.53 4.39
N ILE A 126 -4.39 7.75 4.65
CA ILE A 126 -4.08 8.94 3.86
C ILE A 126 -3.22 9.86 4.71
N SER A 127 -2.08 10.33 4.18
CA SER A 127 -1.27 11.36 4.85
C SER A 127 -0.92 12.50 3.91
N PHE A 128 -0.63 13.67 4.47
CA PHE A 128 -0.16 14.82 3.71
C PHE A 128 1.12 15.39 4.30
N ASN A 129 2.16 15.43 3.48
CA ASN A 129 3.40 16.13 3.76
C ASN A 129 3.35 17.55 3.17
N GLU A 130 3.29 18.55 4.03
CA GLU A 130 3.23 19.97 3.64
C GLU A 130 4.54 20.48 3.03
N GLU A 131 5.69 19.89 3.37
CA GLU A 131 7.00 20.31 2.88
C GLU A 131 7.22 19.87 1.43
N SER A 132 6.82 18.63 1.09
CA SER A 132 6.90 18.09 -0.27
C SER A 132 5.63 18.30 -1.10
N LEU A 133 4.55 18.82 -0.49
CA LEU A 133 3.21 18.91 -1.07
C LEU A 133 2.70 17.57 -1.61
N THR A 134 2.96 16.48 -0.88
CA THR A 134 2.60 15.12 -1.29
C THR A 134 1.47 14.55 -0.44
N LEU A 135 0.40 14.11 -1.09
CA LEU A 135 -0.67 13.29 -0.55
C LEU A 135 -0.35 11.81 -0.78
N TYR A 136 -0.14 11.07 0.30
CA TYR A 136 0.22 9.65 0.24
C TYR A 136 -1.01 8.76 0.38
N LEU A 137 -1.11 7.77 -0.50
CA LEU A 137 -1.98 6.60 -0.38
C LEU A 137 -1.15 5.46 0.20
N ILE A 138 -1.45 5.05 1.42
CA ILE A 138 -0.56 4.18 2.19
C ILE A 138 -1.24 2.86 2.44
N GLU A 139 -0.53 1.78 2.09
CA GLU A 139 -0.81 0.43 2.57
C GLU A 139 -0.03 0.20 3.88
N LEU A 140 -0.71 -0.24 4.94
CA LEU A 140 -0.11 -0.42 6.25
C LEU A 140 0.17 -1.90 6.50
N LYS A 141 1.36 -2.24 7.03
CA LYS A 141 1.63 -3.57 7.58
C LYS A 141 2.15 -3.49 9.00
N ASN A 142 1.26 -3.81 9.95
CA ASN A 142 1.56 -3.75 11.37
C ASN A 142 2.25 -5.04 11.90
N GLU A 143 2.71 -4.99 13.15
CA GLU A 143 3.40 -6.08 13.86
C GLU A 143 2.64 -7.40 13.71
N GLY A 144 3.39 -8.47 13.42
CA GLY A 144 2.82 -9.80 13.23
C GLY A 144 2.24 -10.06 11.83
N ASN A 145 1.98 -9.03 11.00
CA ASN A 145 1.49 -9.21 9.64
C ASN A 145 2.46 -10.08 8.80
N LYS A 146 1.89 -11.02 8.04
CA LYS A 146 2.61 -12.07 7.29
C LYS A 146 2.66 -11.84 5.79
N GLU A 147 2.12 -10.72 5.32
CA GLU A 147 2.13 -10.34 3.92
C GLU A 147 3.50 -9.80 3.50
N THR A 148 3.86 -10.08 2.26
CA THR A 148 5.12 -9.64 1.65
C THR A 148 5.08 -8.15 1.32
N LEU A 149 6.25 -7.54 1.24
CA LEU A 149 6.41 -6.18 0.76
C LEU A 149 5.97 -6.03 -0.69
N LEU A 150 6.19 -7.07 -1.51
CA LEU A 150 5.72 -7.11 -2.91
C LEU A 150 4.20 -6.97 -3.00
N ARG A 151 3.45 -7.79 -2.27
CA ARG A 151 1.99 -7.71 -2.26
C ARG A 151 1.50 -6.34 -1.80
N ALA A 152 2.03 -5.83 -0.69
CA ALA A 152 1.64 -4.52 -0.16
C ALA A 152 1.93 -3.38 -1.17
N SER A 153 3.05 -3.47 -1.87
CA SER A 153 3.45 -2.50 -2.91
C SER A 153 2.47 -2.52 -4.10
N LEU A 154 2.11 -3.72 -4.58
CA LEU A 154 1.16 -3.87 -5.69
C LEU A 154 -0.24 -3.38 -5.30
N GLU A 155 -0.67 -3.59 -4.06
CA GLU A 155 -1.96 -3.09 -3.56
C GLU A 155 -2.01 -1.56 -3.55
N SER A 156 -1.03 -0.92 -2.90
CA SER A 156 -0.91 0.54 -2.84
C SER A 156 -0.84 1.17 -4.24
N TYR A 157 -0.04 0.59 -5.14
CA TYR A 157 0.09 1.08 -6.51
C TYR A 157 -1.18 0.88 -7.33
N THR A 158 -1.89 -0.24 -7.16
CA THR A 158 -3.18 -0.48 -7.83
C THR A 158 -4.18 0.60 -7.43
N TYR A 159 -4.27 0.92 -6.13
CA TYR A 159 -5.13 1.98 -5.63
C TYR A 159 -4.74 3.36 -6.16
N PHE A 160 -3.45 3.66 -6.22
CA PHE A 160 -2.94 4.86 -6.87
C PHE A 160 -3.33 4.96 -8.34
N LYS A 161 -3.30 3.85 -9.09
CA LYS A 161 -3.67 3.85 -10.51
C LYS A 161 -5.15 4.08 -10.74
N ILE A 162 -6.02 3.47 -9.94
CA ILE A 162 -7.46 3.54 -10.15
C ILE A 162 -8.13 4.74 -9.48
N ILE A 163 -7.54 5.39 -8.48
CA ILE A 163 -8.23 6.49 -7.79
C ILE A 163 -8.32 7.76 -8.63
N ASP A 164 -9.46 8.44 -8.54
CA ASP A 164 -9.64 9.81 -9.04
C ASP A 164 -8.86 10.79 -8.15
N LYS A 165 -7.68 11.20 -8.64
CA LYS A 165 -6.72 12.03 -7.89
C LYS A 165 -7.23 13.46 -7.72
N ASP A 166 -7.87 14.02 -8.74
CA ASP A 166 -8.39 15.39 -8.69
C ASP A 166 -9.49 15.48 -7.65
N LYS A 167 -10.44 14.54 -7.68
CA LYS A 167 -11.48 14.46 -6.67
C LYS A 167 -10.93 14.21 -5.28
N LEU A 168 -9.94 13.31 -5.14
CA LEU A 168 -9.28 13.05 -3.86
C LEU A 168 -8.66 14.32 -3.29
N ILE A 169 -7.91 15.08 -4.08
CA ILE A 169 -7.29 16.34 -3.66
C ILE A 169 -8.37 17.35 -3.24
N ILE A 170 -9.42 17.50 -4.04
CA ILE A 170 -10.56 18.39 -3.72
C ILE A 170 -11.17 17.99 -2.38
N ASP A 171 -11.51 16.71 -2.18
CA ASP A 171 -12.16 16.25 -0.96
C ASP A 171 -11.32 16.54 0.30
N PHE A 172 -9.99 16.47 0.23
CA PHE A 172 -9.10 16.72 1.37
C PHE A 172 -8.68 18.19 1.56
N PHE A 173 -8.75 19.03 0.52
CA PHE A 173 -8.13 20.36 0.53
C PHE A 173 -9.00 21.51 0.05
N ASN A 174 -10.20 21.28 -0.49
CA ASN A 174 -11.04 22.36 -1.06
C ASN A 174 -11.44 23.45 -0.04
N ALA A 175 -11.32 23.19 1.28
CA ALA A 175 -11.51 24.17 2.34
C ALA A 175 -10.25 24.95 2.75
N ARG A 176 -9.09 24.71 2.12
CA ARG A 176 -7.80 25.31 2.48
C ARG A 176 -7.27 26.16 1.32
N ASN A 177 -6.62 27.29 1.63
CA ASN A 177 -5.89 28.12 0.67
C ASN A 177 -4.60 27.44 0.13
N ILE A 178 -4.65 26.14 -0.16
CA ILE A 178 -3.55 25.38 -0.74
C ILE A 178 -3.75 25.39 -2.25
N GLN A 179 -2.66 25.65 -2.99
CA GLN A 179 -2.67 25.55 -4.45
C GLN A 179 -2.80 24.07 -4.84
N VAL A 180 -4.05 23.61 -5.02
CA VAL A 180 -4.39 22.20 -5.29
C VAL A 180 -3.65 21.62 -6.49
N ASN A 181 -3.34 22.45 -7.49
CA ASN A 181 -2.59 22.09 -8.70
C ASN A 181 -1.10 21.76 -8.44
N LYS A 182 -0.60 21.96 -7.23
CA LYS A 182 0.78 21.61 -6.85
C LYS A 182 0.86 20.33 -6.01
N ILE A 183 -0.27 19.75 -5.64
CA ILE A 183 -0.29 18.56 -4.79
C ILE A 183 0.04 17.33 -5.63
N ASN A 184 1.10 16.64 -5.25
CA ASN A 184 1.46 15.35 -5.81
C ASN A 184 0.70 14.24 -5.08
N VAL A 185 0.26 13.21 -5.79
CA VAL A 185 -0.27 11.98 -5.17
C VAL A 185 0.75 10.87 -5.38
N LYS A 186 1.10 10.15 -4.32
CA LYS A 186 2.03 9.00 -4.40
C LYS A 186 1.48 7.79 -3.65
N SER A 187 1.77 6.60 -4.16
CA SER A 187 1.63 5.35 -3.42
C SER A 187 2.78 5.17 -2.44
N ALA A 188 2.47 4.64 -1.26
CA ALA A 188 3.46 4.29 -0.26
C ALA A 188 3.09 3.01 0.51
N VAL A 189 4.08 2.42 1.16
CA VAL A 189 3.89 1.34 2.14
C VAL A 189 4.51 1.75 3.47
N LEU A 190 3.72 1.70 4.53
CA LEU A 190 4.16 1.93 5.90
C LEU A 190 4.25 0.60 6.64
N VAL A 191 5.43 0.29 7.17
CA VAL A 191 5.67 -0.96 7.90
C VAL A 191 6.08 -0.66 9.34
N THR A 192 5.68 -1.55 10.27
CA THR A 192 6.22 -1.53 11.64
C THR A 192 7.14 -2.74 11.87
N PRO A 193 8.07 -2.68 12.83
CA PRO A 193 8.95 -3.79 13.14
C PRO A 193 8.22 -5.11 13.37
N LYS A 194 8.93 -6.21 13.11
CA LYS A 194 8.48 -7.60 13.29
C LYS A 194 7.34 -8.05 12.36
N CYS A 195 6.88 -7.22 11.43
CA CYS A 195 6.07 -7.69 10.30
C CYS A 195 6.98 -8.27 9.19
N THR A 196 6.41 -9.05 8.26
CA THR A 196 7.18 -9.66 7.17
C THR A 196 7.70 -8.61 6.20
N ALA A 197 6.84 -7.69 5.75
CA ALA A 197 7.21 -6.60 4.85
C ALA A 197 8.37 -5.73 5.38
N HIS A 198 8.44 -5.49 6.70
CA HIS A 198 9.55 -4.77 7.33
C HIS A 198 10.89 -5.49 7.19
N LYS A 199 10.92 -6.82 7.35
CA LYS A 199 12.14 -7.61 7.14
C LYS A 199 12.58 -7.53 5.68
N GLU A 200 11.65 -7.69 4.75
CA GLU A 200 11.96 -7.59 3.32
C GLU A 200 12.42 -6.18 2.93
N LEU A 201 11.91 -5.12 3.58
CA LEU A 201 12.37 -3.75 3.36
C LEU A 201 13.83 -3.56 3.79
N ILE A 202 14.24 -4.16 4.91
CA ILE A 202 15.65 -4.17 5.34
C ILE A 202 16.51 -4.88 4.28
N GLU A 203 16.08 -6.05 3.81
CA GLU A 203 16.78 -6.82 2.76
C GLU A 203 16.92 -6.01 1.45
N VAL A 204 15.89 -5.24 1.07
CA VAL A 204 15.94 -4.31 -0.08
C VAL A 204 17.00 -3.22 0.12
N ASN A 205 17.05 -2.62 1.31
CA ASN A 205 18.01 -1.57 1.65
C ASN A 205 19.45 -2.08 1.69
N LEU A 206 19.65 -3.35 2.08
CA LEU A 206 20.93 -4.06 2.02
C LEU A 206 21.32 -4.51 0.60
N GLY A 207 20.42 -4.38 -0.38
CA GLY A 207 20.68 -4.76 -1.78
C GLY A 207 20.44 -6.23 -2.09
N GLU A 208 19.80 -6.98 -1.19
CA GLU A 208 19.55 -8.42 -1.33
C GLU A 208 18.36 -8.75 -2.24
N ARG A 209 17.52 -7.73 -2.56
CA ARG A 209 16.34 -7.84 -3.41
C ARG A 209 16.36 -6.82 -4.57
N PRO A 210 17.35 -6.91 -5.48
CA PRO A 210 17.57 -5.92 -6.52
C PRO A 210 16.43 -5.84 -7.55
N LYS A 211 15.79 -6.95 -7.91
CA LYS A 211 14.68 -6.95 -8.89
C LYS A 211 13.42 -6.32 -8.29
N PHE A 212 13.12 -6.61 -7.04
CA PHE A 212 12.03 -5.93 -6.35
C PHE A 212 12.32 -4.45 -6.16
N LYS A 213 13.55 -4.06 -5.81
CA LYS A 213 13.94 -2.64 -5.75
C LYS A 213 13.73 -1.94 -7.09
N ALA A 214 14.11 -2.59 -8.20
CA ALA A 214 13.89 -2.07 -9.55
C ALA A 214 12.39 -1.93 -9.86
N LEU A 215 11.56 -2.89 -9.45
CA LEU A 215 10.11 -2.80 -9.60
C LEU A 215 9.54 -1.64 -8.78
N ALA A 216 9.91 -1.52 -7.50
CA ALA A 216 9.39 -0.45 -6.64
C ALA A 216 9.78 0.95 -7.15
N ASN A 217 11.00 1.11 -7.65
CA ASN A 217 11.42 2.35 -8.32
C ASN A 217 10.61 2.61 -9.59
N PHE A 218 10.33 1.57 -10.38
CA PHE A 218 9.50 1.71 -11.58
C PHE A 218 8.06 2.11 -11.25
N LEU A 219 7.49 1.58 -10.16
CA LEU A 219 6.15 1.90 -9.68
C LEU A 219 6.11 3.23 -8.88
N ASP A 220 7.25 3.86 -8.64
CA ASP A 220 7.41 5.08 -7.83
C ASP A 220 6.76 4.99 -6.43
N ILE A 221 7.05 3.88 -5.73
CA ILE A 221 6.52 3.60 -4.39
C ILE A 221 7.51 4.07 -3.32
N ASP A 222 7.04 4.90 -2.39
CA ASP A 222 7.81 5.30 -1.22
C ASP A 222 7.61 4.28 -0.07
N PHE A 223 8.69 3.99 0.65
CA PHE A 223 8.65 3.08 1.80
C PHE A 223 8.97 3.82 3.10
N PHE A 224 8.17 3.58 4.12
CA PHE A 224 8.37 4.16 5.45
C PHE A 224 8.34 3.09 6.51
N SER A 225 9.16 3.26 7.54
CA SER A 225 9.16 2.43 8.74
C SER A 225 8.91 3.31 9.95
N VAL A 226 8.02 2.89 10.85
CA VAL A 226 7.77 3.59 12.11
C VAL A 226 7.93 2.65 13.30
N GLU A 227 8.75 3.07 14.27
CA GLU A 227 8.81 2.47 15.59
C GLU A 227 8.06 3.37 16.57
N ILE A 228 6.88 2.95 17.01
CA ILE A 228 6.18 3.66 18.07
C ILE A 228 6.57 3.02 19.39
N SER A 229 7.43 3.69 20.16
CA SER A 229 7.73 3.28 21.53
C SER A 229 6.43 3.24 22.33
N THR A 230 6.05 2.07 22.83
CA THR A 230 4.77 1.80 23.51
C THR A 230 4.59 2.52 24.87
N ASN A 231 5.50 3.43 25.26
CA ASN A 231 5.62 3.89 26.64
C ASN A 231 5.39 5.40 26.90
N LYS A 232 4.71 6.15 26.03
CA LYS A 232 4.27 7.52 26.39
C LYS A 232 2.96 7.93 25.71
N PHE A 233 1.84 7.47 26.26
CA PHE A 233 0.58 8.22 26.20
C PHE A 233 -0.14 8.03 27.53
N ILE A 234 0.10 8.94 28.48
CA ILE A 234 -0.79 9.19 29.61
C ILE A 234 -1.81 10.21 29.09
N PHE A 235 -3.09 9.89 29.21
CA PHE A 235 -4.20 10.79 28.89
C PHE A 235 -4.23 12.00 29.82
#